data_AF-A0AA43HYK2-F1
#
_entry.id   AF-A0AA43HYK2-F1
#
_cell.length_a   1.000
_cell.length_b   1.000
_cell.length_c   1.000
_cell.angle_alpha   90.00
_cell.angle_beta   90.00
_cell.angle_gamma   90.00
#
_symmetry.space_group_name_H-M   'P 1'
#
loop_
_entity.id
_entity.type
_entity.pdbx_description
1 polymer ?
#
loop_
_entity_poly.entity_id
_entity_poly.type
_entity_poly.pdbx_seq_one_letter_code
_entity_poly.pdbx_strand_id
1 'polypeptide(L)'
;MISRKILFLFVLLGIISGAFAQQFIHPGLLHSEESLERIKLLVDKKSQPAYGSYEILTKLPEARSDYSMGGPFEIISRDGKYSYTKGPSEHDFNAAYYNALLWQITGHKAHADKSMEIIRAYAATLREIPPTNDAPLCAGLQGFMLVNAAEIMRYTYQAPHCSGGWNEQDTEAVEAMFRKVFLPVLNKFFQTKPYTNGNWGIAVAKAKLSFGVFLNDRALYNEAIDFFYHGKDNGSLPNYIAESGQSQEAGRDQQHVMLGVACFADMAEVAWTQGNDLYGALDNRIMKGYEYMAKSNLGYEVPFVTWKDITGKYSHLSTFGKDGMGRFRSVFEIAYNHYVVRKGLEMPYTKIVLGLVRPEGAGFTCDNTGFGSLLYYLGEDLNAGKEKDRIEEDLTQLKAWTFSTGAYRAVNGVMSFVSSGIKLQKRISYDPSTYPNIVVKAPAIPTTANKKWLTLSYSIQAAPEFWELDSDKATKIGEDLYVFKITDFQSNNGAPFSIRPTNVTLILNFGDTCGSPVVVEWVRSYTDAEILSLRANE
;
A
#
# COMPACT_ATOMS: atom_id res chain seq x y z
N MET A 1 -27.55 -66.57 33.94
CA MET A 1 -26.28 -66.01 33.41
C MET A 1 -26.63 -64.61 32.90
N ILE A 2 -26.36 -63.54 33.67
CA ILE A 2 -25.13 -62.71 33.59
C ILE A 2 -24.99 -62.21 32.15
N SER A 3 -25.00 -60.93 31.75
CA SER A 3 -24.79 -59.59 32.32
C SER A 3 -24.98 -58.66 31.08
N ARG A 4 -25.56 -57.45 31.10
CA ARG A 4 -24.89 -56.19 31.48
C ARG A 4 -25.87 -55.03 31.21
N LYS A 5 -25.85 -54.06 32.14
CA LYS A 5 -26.58 -52.79 32.17
C LYS A 5 -26.18 -51.84 31.04
N ILE A 6 -27.02 -50.85 30.73
CA ILE A 6 -26.75 -49.40 30.90
C ILE A 6 -28.03 -48.62 30.56
N LEU A 7 -28.56 -47.92 31.57
CA LEU A 7 -29.65 -46.96 31.48
C LEU A 7 -29.02 -45.60 31.14
N PHE A 8 -29.38 -44.99 30.01
CA PHE A 8 -28.90 -43.66 29.63
C PHE A 8 -29.62 -42.58 30.45
N LEU A 9 -28.88 -41.91 31.33
CA LEU A 9 -29.29 -40.70 32.03
C LEU A 9 -29.05 -39.51 31.09
N PHE A 10 -30.11 -38.86 30.62
CA PHE A 10 -29.99 -37.55 29.96
C PHE A 10 -29.71 -36.49 31.03
N VAL A 11 -28.47 -36.00 31.09
CA VAL A 11 -28.14 -34.77 31.81
C VAL A 11 -28.32 -33.61 30.84
N LEU A 12 -29.43 -32.87 30.98
CA LEU A 12 -29.57 -31.55 30.40
C LEU A 12 -28.67 -30.59 31.21
N LEU A 13 -27.42 -30.41 30.76
CA LEU A 13 -26.62 -29.26 31.15
C LEU A 13 -27.05 -28.09 30.28
N GLY A 14 -27.93 -27.26 30.84
CA GLY A 14 -28.28 -25.97 30.26
C GLY A 14 -27.02 -25.14 30.10
N ILE A 15 -26.63 -24.87 28.85
CA ILE A 15 -25.62 -23.86 28.54
C ILE A 15 -26.29 -22.51 28.86
N ILE A 16 -25.97 -21.96 30.03
CA ILE A 16 -26.17 -20.54 30.27
C ILE A 16 -25.17 -19.84 29.35
N SER A 17 -25.62 -19.48 28.16
CA SER A 17 -24.92 -18.56 27.26
C SER A 17 -24.97 -17.17 27.90
N GLY A 18 -24.18 -16.95 28.94
CA GLY A 18 -23.82 -15.60 29.35
C GLY A 18 -23.10 -14.99 28.16
N ALA A 19 -23.74 -14.05 27.47
CA ALA A 19 -23.11 -13.27 26.41
C ALA A 19 -22.02 -12.38 27.05
N PHE A 20 -20.86 -12.97 27.34
CA PHE A 20 -19.66 -12.18 27.58
C PHE A 20 -19.34 -11.48 26.27
N ALA A 21 -19.38 -10.14 26.28
CA ALA A 21 -18.89 -9.36 25.16
C ALA A 21 -17.45 -9.81 24.86
N GLN A 22 -17.16 -10.09 23.59
CA GLN A 22 -15.83 -10.52 23.15
C GLN A 22 -14.77 -9.54 23.66
N GLN A 23 -13.72 -10.05 24.32
CA GLN A 23 -12.56 -9.25 24.66
C GLN A 23 -11.83 -8.83 23.38
N PHE A 24 -11.22 -7.65 23.37
CA PHE A 24 -10.43 -7.23 22.21
C PHE A 24 -9.22 -8.14 22.02
N ILE A 25 -8.90 -8.43 20.77
CA ILE A 25 -7.71 -9.18 20.35
C ILE A 25 -6.53 -8.21 20.38
N HIS A 26 -5.41 -8.67 20.94
CA HIS A 26 -4.19 -7.89 21.13
C HIS A 26 -2.93 -8.72 20.84
N PRO A 27 -1.91 -8.17 20.13
CA PRO A 27 -2.02 -6.93 19.38
C PRO A 27 -3.12 -7.08 18.32
N GLY A 28 -3.91 -6.04 18.09
CA GLY A 28 -5.08 -6.16 17.21
C GLY A 28 -5.57 -4.86 16.59
N LEU A 29 -4.65 -3.91 16.41
CA LEU A 29 -4.88 -2.77 15.53
C LEU A 29 -4.66 -3.19 14.07
N LEU A 30 -3.80 -2.50 13.33
CA LEU A 30 -3.48 -2.89 11.96
C LEU A 30 -2.73 -4.23 11.87
N HIS A 31 -2.14 -4.67 13.00
CA HIS A 31 -1.33 -5.88 13.05
C HIS A 31 -1.80 -6.79 14.18
N SER A 32 -2.10 -8.03 13.84
CA SER A 32 -2.21 -9.15 14.77
C SER A 32 -0.87 -9.85 14.95
N GLU A 33 -0.77 -10.74 15.94
CA GLU A 33 0.39 -11.62 16.10
C GLU A 33 0.68 -12.41 14.81
N GLU A 34 -0.36 -13.03 14.24
CA GLU A 34 -0.27 -13.76 12.97
C GLU A 34 0.22 -12.88 11.81
N SER A 35 -0.24 -11.63 11.71
CA SER A 35 0.20 -10.74 10.64
C SER A 35 1.66 -10.32 10.81
N LEU A 36 2.11 -10.09 12.06
CA LEU A 36 3.52 -9.77 12.36
C LEU A 36 4.43 -10.95 12.02
N GLU A 37 4.04 -12.17 12.38
CA GLU A 37 4.76 -13.40 12.01
C GLU A 37 4.84 -13.57 10.48
N ARG A 38 3.73 -13.33 9.78
CA ARG A 38 3.70 -13.35 8.31
C ARG A 38 4.65 -12.32 7.71
N ILE A 39 4.64 -11.08 8.20
CA ILE A 39 5.54 -10.01 7.73
C ILE A 39 6.99 -10.45 7.88
N LYS A 40 7.36 -10.99 9.05
CA LYS A 40 8.70 -11.53 9.31
C LYS A 40 9.06 -12.65 8.32
N LEU A 41 8.16 -13.61 8.11
CA LEU A 41 8.38 -14.74 7.21
C LEU A 41 8.61 -14.30 5.76
N LEU A 42 7.84 -13.30 5.28
CA LEU A 42 8.00 -12.73 3.94
C LEU A 42 9.40 -12.10 3.76
N VAL A 43 9.90 -11.42 4.79
CA VAL A 43 11.24 -10.82 4.77
C VAL A 43 12.33 -11.89 4.83
N ASP A 44 12.21 -12.87 5.75
CA ASP A 44 13.19 -13.96 5.92
C ASP A 44 13.33 -14.80 4.63
N LYS A 45 12.23 -15.00 3.91
CA LYS A 45 12.20 -15.69 2.59
C LYS A 45 12.55 -14.78 1.41
N LYS A 46 12.72 -13.48 1.62
CA LYS A 46 12.91 -12.46 0.57
C LYS A 46 11.82 -12.46 -0.50
N SER A 47 10.59 -12.77 -0.11
CA SER A 47 9.45 -12.89 -1.02
C SER A 47 9.06 -11.54 -1.61
N GLN A 48 8.92 -11.47 -2.94
CA GLN A 48 8.51 -10.24 -3.62
C GLN A 48 6.98 -10.16 -3.74
N PRO A 49 6.37 -8.97 -3.56
CA PRO A 49 6.99 -7.65 -3.46
C PRO A 49 7.37 -7.22 -2.02
N ALA A 50 6.98 -7.98 -1.00
CA ALA A 50 7.13 -7.59 0.41
C ALA A 50 8.58 -7.26 0.80
N TYR A 51 9.53 -8.06 0.36
CA TYR A 51 10.95 -7.82 0.61
C TYR A 51 11.44 -6.50 0.00
N GLY A 52 10.97 -6.13 -1.19
CA GLY A 52 11.30 -4.83 -1.79
C GLY A 52 10.82 -3.65 -0.93
N SER A 53 9.64 -3.76 -0.31
CA SER A 53 9.14 -2.73 0.61
C SER A 53 9.94 -2.69 1.91
N TYR A 54 10.40 -3.82 2.41
CA TYR A 54 11.35 -3.88 3.53
C TYR A 54 12.69 -3.21 3.20
N GLU A 55 13.22 -3.39 1.98
CA GLU A 55 14.43 -2.69 1.53
C GLU A 55 14.22 -1.17 1.40
N ILE A 56 13.01 -0.71 1.11
CA ILE A 56 12.67 0.72 1.15
C ILE A 56 12.62 1.20 2.60
N LEU A 57 11.91 0.48 3.48
CA LEU A 57 11.75 0.81 4.89
C LEU A 57 13.10 1.01 5.59
N THR A 58 14.01 0.05 5.44
CA THR A 58 15.33 0.05 6.11
C THR A 58 16.25 1.19 5.67
N LYS A 59 15.94 1.88 4.56
CA LYS A 59 16.72 3.02 4.06
C LYS A 59 16.18 4.37 4.54
N LEU A 60 15.02 4.40 5.20
CA LEU A 60 14.45 5.66 5.69
C LEU A 60 15.19 6.19 6.91
N PRO A 61 15.38 7.51 7.04
CA PRO A 61 15.93 8.12 8.25
C PRO A 61 15.16 7.74 9.53
N GLU A 62 13.83 7.76 9.47
CA GLU A 62 12.92 7.43 10.58
C GLU A 62 13.00 5.95 11.00
N ALA A 63 13.47 5.06 10.12
CA ALA A 63 13.59 3.64 10.40
C ALA A 63 14.91 3.27 11.10
N ARG A 64 15.83 4.21 11.30
CA ARG A 64 17.11 3.96 11.96
C ARG A 64 16.93 3.83 13.48
N SER A 65 17.58 2.85 14.09
CA SER A 65 17.56 2.68 15.55
C SER A 65 18.27 3.82 16.31
N ASP A 66 19.11 4.60 15.62
CA ASP A 66 19.78 5.80 16.14
C ASP A 66 19.06 7.11 15.75
N TYR A 67 17.79 7.04 15.31
CA TYR A 67 16.98 8.21 14.97
C TYR A 67 16.95 9.25 16.09
N SER A 68 17.24 10.52 15.76
CA SER A 68 17.16 11.64 16.69
C SER A 68 15.77 12.27 16.62
N MET A 69 15.08 12.31 17.76
CA MET A 69 13.76 12.93 17.85
C MET A 69 13.79 14.43 17.55
N GLY A 70 12.73 14.92 16.89
CA GLY A 70 12.48 16.35 16.73
C GLY A 70 11.73 16.96 17.92
N GLY A 71 10.93 16.16 18.63
CA GLY A 71 10.25 16.49 19.88
C GLY A 71 10.97 15.94 21.13
N PRO A 72 10.23 15.53 22.19
CA PRO A 72 8.77 15.62 22.31
C PRO A 72 8.32 17.07 22.53
N PHE A 73 7.10 17.39 22.11
CA PHE A 73 6.51 18.72 22.32
C PHE A 73 5.39 18.65 23.36
N GLU A 74 5.24 19.69 24.18
CA GLU A 74 4.08 19.83 25.06
C GLU A 74 2.79 20.06 24.26
N ILE A 75 2.90 20.71 23.09
CA ILE A 75 1.78 21.04 22.22
C ILE A 75 2.13 20.59 20.80
N ILE A 76 1.27 19.78 20.17
CA ILE A 76 1.38 19.46 18.74
C ILE A 76 0.20 20.06 17.99
N SER A 77 0.46 20.59 16.78
CA SER A 77 -0.58 21.19 15.93
C SER A 77 -0.21 21.10 14.46
N ARG A 78 -1.21 20.95 13.59
CA ARG A 78 -1.05 20.97 12.13
C ARG A 78 -1.09 22.38 11.53
N ASP A 79 -1.64 23.35 12.27
CA ASP A 79 -1.87 24.72 11.85
C ASP A 79 -1.71 25.71 13.04
N GLY A 80 -1.87 27.00 12.76
CA GLY A 80 -1.79 28.06 13.77
C GLY A 80 -0.40 28.24 14.40
N LYS A 81 -0.38 28.78 15.63
CA LYS A 81 0.83 29.18 16.37
C LYS A 81 1.85 28.03 16.54
N TYR A 82 1.37 26.79 16.70
CA TYR A 82 2.20 25.63 16.97
C TYR A 82 2.44 24.76 15.72
N SER A 83 2.11 25.24 14.52
CA SER A 83 2.28 24.52 13.25
C SER A 83 3.71 24.04 12.97
N TYR A 84 4.73 24.69 13.54
CA TYR A 84 6.13 24.27 13.43
C TYR A 84 6.40 22.87 14.03
N THR A 85 5.51 22.39 14.91
CA THR A 85 5.60 21.05 15.53
C THR A 85 5.10 19.94 14.60
N LYS A 86 4.34 20.26 13.55
CA LYS A 86 3.69 19.28 12.66
C LYS A 86 4.70 18.30 12.06
N GLY A 87 5.65 18.80 11.27
CA GLY A 87 6.62 17.96 10.57
C GLY A 87 7.45 17.11 11.55
N PRO A 88 8.13 17.73 12.54
CA PRO A 88 8.92 16.99 13.53
C PRO A 88 8.14 15.91 14.28
N SER A 89 6.91 16.19 14.74
CA SER A 89 6.10 15.16 15.43
C SER A 89 5.60 14.05 14.51
N GLU A 90 5.30 14.35 13.25
CA GLU A 90 4.98 13.32 12.23
C GLU A 90 6.18 12.39 11.98
N HIS A 91 7.39 12.95 11.89
CA HIS A 91 8.61 12.14 11.76
C HIS A 91 8.87 11.28 12.99
N ASP A 92 8.68 11.82 14.20
CA ASP A 92 8.82 11.06 15.44
C ASP A 92 7.83 9.88 15.50
N PHE A 93 6.55 10.09 15.15
CA PHE A 93 5.55 9.02 15.18
C PHE A 93 5.75 7.98 14.08
N ASN A 94 6.18 8.40 12.89
CA ASN A 94 6.63 7.48 11.86
C ASN A 94 7.84 6.66 12.34
N ALA A 95 8.81 7.29 13.01
CA ALA A 95 9.97 6.61 13.54
C ALA A 95 9.59 5.59 14.63
N ALA A 96 8.66 5.92 15.52
CA ALA A 96 8.14 4.97 16.51
C ALA A 96 7.52 3.74 15.84
N TYR A 97 6.68 3.95 14.82
CA TYR A 97 6.01 2.86 14.11
C TYR A 97 6.97 2.01 13.27
N TYR A 98 7.87 2.64 12.50
CA TYR A 98 8.84 1.94 11.67
C TYR A 98 9.83 1.13 12.50
N ASN A 99 10.30 1.68 13.63
CA ASN A 99 11.17 0.94 14.54
C ASN A 99 10.40 -0.20 15.26
N ALA A 100 9.11 -0.05 15.57
CA ALA A 100 8.30 -1.15 16.10
C ALA A 100 8.16 -2.30 15.09
N LEU A 101 7.95 -2.00 13.81
CA LEU A 101 7.93 -3.00 12.74
C LEU A 101 9.29 -3.67 12.56
N LEU A 102 10.38 -2.90 12.55
CA LEU A 102 11.73 -3.45 12.41
C LEU A 102 12.15 -4.30 13.61
N TRP A 103 11.70 -3.98 14.82
CA TRP A 103 11.83 -4.87 15.97
C TRP A 103 11.21 -6.24 15.67
N GLN A 104 9.97 -6.26 15.19
CA GLN A 104 9.27 -7.51 14.86
C GLN A 104 9.93 -8.30 13.73
N ILE A 105 10.43 -7.61 12.70
CA ILE A 105 11.06 -8.27 11.55
C ILE A 105 12.43 -8.83 11.91
N THR A 106 13.27 -8.03 12.57
CA THR A 106 14.70 -8.31 12.74
C THR A 106 15.06 -8.92 14.11
N GLY A 107 14.26 -8.70 15.14
CA GLY A 107 14.60 -9.04 16.52
C GLY A 107 15.74 -8.18 17.12
N HIS A 108 16.17 -7.11 16.45
CA HIS A 108 17.22 -6.24 16.97
C HIS A 108 16.65 -5.26 18.00
N LYS A 109 17.05 -5.46 19.26
CA LYS A 109 16.59 -4.67 20.43
C LYS A 109 16.73 -3.16 20.26
N ALA A 110 17.73 -2.68 19.52
CA ALA A 110 17.93 -1.24 19.31
C ALA A 110 16.73 -0.55 18.65
N HIS A 111 16.00 -1.24 17.77
CA HIS A 111 14.76 -0.70 17.18
C HIS A 111 13.64 -0.64 18.23
N ALA A 112 13.47 -1.68 19.05
CA ALA A 112 12.51 -1.67 20.15
C ALA A 112 12.77 -0.52 21.13
N ASP A 113 14.03 -0.32 21.51
CA ASP A 113 14.43 0.75 22.42
C ASP A 113 14.11 2.13 21.84
N LYS A 114 14.38 2.36 20.55
CA LYS A 114 14.04 3.63 19.88
C LYS A 114 12.54 3.88 19.82
N SER A 115 11.74 2.84 19.53
CA SER A 115 10.28 2.98 19.54
C SER A 115 9.76 3.31 20.93
N MET A 116 10.24 2.62 21.97
CA MET A 116 9.88 2.88 23.36
C MET A 116 10.32 4.27 23.84
N GLU A 117 11.51 4.73 23.44
CA GLU A 117 12.01 6.08 23.75
C GLU A 117 11.02 7.16 23.28
N ILE A 118 10.58 7.08 22.03
CA ILE A 118 9.65 8.04 21.45
C ILE A 118 8.28 7.98 22.14
N ILE A 119 7.73 6.77 22.31
CA ILE A 119 6.43 6.57 22.94
C ILE A 119 6.43 7.14 24.37
N ARG A 120 7.44 6.81 25.17
CA ARG A 120 7.59 7.29 26.56
C ARG A 120 7.79 8.80 26.61
N ALA A 121 8.62 9.36 25.73
CA ALA A 121 8.89 10.79 25.69
C ALA A 121 7.62 11.61 25.42
N TYR A 122 6.77 11.16 24.48
CA TYR A 122 5.48 11.81 24.21
C TYR A 122 4.46 11.58 25.32
N ALA A 123 4.35 10.37 25.84
CA ALA A 123 3.45 10.09 26.98
C ALA A 123 3.79 10.94 28.21
N ALA A 124 5.08 11.19 28.45
CA ALA A 124 5.55 12.02 29.54
C ALA A 124 5.36 13.53 29.29
N THR A 125 5.40 14.01 28.04
CA THR A 125 5.54 15.45 27.73
C THR A 125 4.29 16.07 27.11
N LEU A 126 3.59 15.36 26.24
CA LEU A 126 2.48 15.92 25.48
C LEU A 126 1.32 16.33 26.40
N ARG A 127 0.78 17.53 26.20
CA ARG A 127 -0.29 18.12 27.02
C ARG A 127 -1.51 18.52 26.22
N GLU A 128 -1.32 18.99 24.99
CA GLU A 128 -2.40 19.64 24.26
C GLU A 128 -2.30 19.44 22.74
N ILE A 129 -3.46 19.27 22.11
CA ILE A 129 -3.69 19.58 20.71
C ILE A 129 -4.68 20.76 20.72
N PRO A 130 -4.26 21.98 20.31
CA PRO A 130 -5.07 23.17 20.47
C PRO A 130 -6.31 23.10 19.56
N PRO A 131 -7.42 23.79 19.89
CA PRO A 131 -8.67 23.74 19.13
C PRO A 131 -8.61 24.59 17.85
N THR A 132 -7.67 24.26 16.96
CA THR A 132 -7.51 24.86 15.64
C THR A 132 -8.36 24.15 14.58
N ASN A 133 -8.34 24.63 13.33
CA ASN A 133 -9.13 24.01 12.27
C ASN A 133 -8.67 22.57 12.03
N ASP A 134 -7.36 22.33 11.91
CA ASP A 134 -6.80 21.01 11.59
C ASP A 134 -6.57 20.11 12.82
N ALA A 135 -7.01 20.51 14.01
CA ALA A 135 -6.90 19.71 15.24
C ALA A 135 -7.45 18.27 15.09
N PRO A 136 -8.62 18.02 14.45
CA PRO A 136 -9.11 16.66 14.26
C PRO A 136 -8.20 15.79 13.38
N LEU A 137 -7.56 16.37 12.37
CA LEU A 137 -6.59 15.64 11.53
C LEU A 137 -5.28 15.39 12.28
N CYS A 138 -4.85 16.32 13.13
CA CYS A 138 -3.71 16.13 14.02
C CYS A 138 -3.97 14.92 14.92
N ALA A 139 -5.09 14.91 15.64
CA ALA A 139 -5.44 13.80 16.52
C ALA A 139 -5.72 12.49 15.77
N GLY A 140 -6.42 12.55 14.62
CA GLY A 140 -6.88 11.38 13.88
C GLY A 140 -5.79 10.69 13.03
N LEU A 141 -4.87 11.45 12.43
CA LEU A 141 -3.82 10.87 11.57
C LEU A 141 -2.55 10.56 12.36
N GLN A 142 -2.05 11.55 13.11
CA GLN A 142 -0.82 11.38 13.89
C GLN A 142 -1.04 10.45 15.09
N GLY A 143 -2.18 10.59 15.78
CA GLY A 143 -2.55 9.69 16.87
C GLY A 143 -2.75 8.23 16.43
N PHE A 144 -3.26 8.02 15.22
CA PHE A 144 -3.40 6.67 14.65
C PHE A 144 -2.03 6.01 14.37
N MET A 145 -1.04 6.75 13.88
CA MET A 145 0.33 6.22 13.74
C MET A 145 0.92 5.83 15.10
N LEU A 146 0.83 6.73 16.08
CA LEU A 146 1.41 6.51 17.41
C LEU A 146 0.78 5.34 18.16
N VAL A 147 -0.56 5.18 18.08
CA VAL A 147 -1.24 4.07 18.77
C VAL A 147 -0.89 2.71 18.16
N ASN A 148 -0.69 2.63 16.84
CA ASN A 148 -0.22 1.39 16.20
C ASN A 148 1.20 1.02 16.66
N ALA A 149 2.10 2.00 16.82
CA ALA A 149 3.41 1.75 17.41
C ALA A 149 3.30 1.26 18.86
N ALA A 150 2.50 1.95 19.69
CA ALA A 150 2.29 1.59 21.08
C ALA A 150 1.68 0.20 21.26
N GLU A 151 0.70 -0.17 20.42
CA GLU A 151 0.10 -1.51 20.40
C GLU A 151 1.14 -2.59 20.13
N ILE A 152 1.95 -2.46 19.07
CA ILE A 152 2.99 -3.44 18.76
C ILE A 152 3.94 -3.58 19.96
N MET A 153 4.43 -2.47 20.51
CA MET A 153 5.39 -2.51 21.60
C MET A 153 4.81 -3.09 22.90
N ARG A 154 3.56 -2.77 23.24
CA ARG A 154 2.85 -3.28 24.44
C ARG A 154 2.80 -4.80 24.50
N TYR A 155 2.66 -5.44 23.34
CA TYR A 155 2.48 -6.89 23.27
C TYR A 155 3.70 -7.67 22.79
N THR A 156 4.71 -7.00 22.23
CA THR A 156 5.86 -7.71 21.64
C THR A 156 7.22 -7.38 22.27
N TYR A 157 7.29 -6.39 23.17
CA TYR A 157 8.52 -6.00 23.84
C TYR A 157 8.26 -5.70 25.31
N GLN A 158 8.09 -6.74 26.14
CA GLN A 158 7.59 -6.61 27.50
C GLN A 158 8.71 -6.71 28.56
N ALA A 159 8.60 -5.92 29.63
CA ALA A 159 9.60 -5.83 30.70
C ALA A 159 9.98 -7.18 31.36
N PRO A 160 9.08 -8.16 31.56
CA PRO A 160 9.45 -9.47 32.10
C PRO A 160 10.45 -10.25 31.23
N HIS A 161 10.52 -9.92 29.93
CA HIS A 161 11.32 -10.63 28.94
C HIS A 161 12.47 -9.79 28.39
N CYS A 162 12.38 -8.46 28.50
CA CYS A 162 13.30 -7.53 27.88
C CYS A 162 13.62 -6.37 28.82
N SER A 163 14.90 -6.14 29.09
CA SER A 163 15.35 -4.95 29.83
C SER A 163 15.01 -3.67 29.07
N GLY A 164 14.15 -2.83 29.66
CA GLY A 164 13.62 -1.62 29.01
C GLY A 164 12.29 -1.84 28.27
N GLY A 165 11.75 -3.07 28.30
CA GLY A 165 10.44 -3.41 27.74
C GLY A 165 9.27 -2.66 28.39
N TRP A 166 8.14 -2.73 27.73
CA TRP A 166 6.85 -2.19 28.16
C TRP A 166 6.45 -2.73 29.53
N ASN A 167 6.04 -1.84 30.42
CA ASN A 167 5.58 -2.17 31.77
C ASN A 167 4.23 -1.50 32.09
N GLU A 168 3.72 -1.71 33.30
CA GLU A 168 2.43 -1.16 33.75
C GLU A 168 2.42 0.38 33.80
N GLN A 169 3.54 1.02 34.14
CA GLN A 169 3.66 2.49 34.16
C GLN A 169 3.58 3.06 32.73
N ASP A 170 4.14 2.35 31.75
CA ASP A 170 3.98 2.70 30.33
C ASP A 170 2.52 2.61 29.91
N THR A 171 1.81 1.55 30.33
CA THR A 171 0.35 1.44 30.12
C THR A 171 -0.39 2.64 30.68
N GLU A 172 -0.20 2.97 31.97
CA GLU A 172 -0.88 4.09 32.61
C GLU A 172 -0.59 5.43 31.91
N ALA A 173 0.68 5.70 31.59
CA ALA A 173 1.09 6.96 30.97
C ALA A 173 0.58 7.10 29.54
N VAL A 174 0.69 6.05 28.73
CA VAL A 174 0.27 6.08 27.32
C VAL A 174 -1.25 6.12 27.20
N GLU A 175 -1.98 5.34 28.01
CA GLU A 175 -3.44 5.42 28.06
C GLU A 175 -3.90 6.81 28.53
N ALA A 176 -3.23 7.41 29.52
CA ALA A 176 -3.51 8.77 29.95
C ALA A 176 -3.30 9.80 28.85
N MET A 177 -2.23 9.70 28.06
CA MET A 177 -1.98 10.57 26.92
C MET A 177 -3.11 10.49 25.89
N PHE A 178 -3.51 9.30 25.45
CA PHE A 178 -4.61 9.14 24.49
C PHE A 178 -5.94 9.64 25.04
N ARG A 179 -6.27 9.32 26.31
CA ARG A 179 -7.53 9.75 26.94
C ARG A 179 -7.60 11.26 27.19
N LYS A 180 -6.49 11.91 27.56
CA LYS A 180 -6.48 13.33 27.98
C LYS A 180 -6.14 14.30 26.86
N VAL A 181 -5.35 13.90 25.86
CA VAL A 181 -4.89 14.79 24.80
C VAL A 181 -5.63 14.54 23.49
N PHE A 182 -5.66 13.30 23.01
CA PHE A 182 -6.20 12.97 21.68
C PHE A 182 -7.73 12.82 21.69
N LEU A 183 -8.26 12.01 22.60
CA LEU A 183 -9.68 11.65 22.63
C LEU A 183 -10.63 12.86 22.79
N PRO A 184 -10.32 13.92 23.58
CA PRO A 184 -11.19 15.09 23.66
C PRO A 184 -11.38 15.79 22.31
N VAL A 185 -10.34 15.83 21.47
CA VAL A 185 -10.42 16.40 20.10
C VAL A 185 -11.34 15.57 19.22
N LEU A 186 -11.19 14.24 19.23
CA LEU A 186 -12.02 13.33 18.44
C LEU A 186 -13.50 13.38 18.88
N ASN A 187 -13.74 13.41 20.20
CA ASN A 187 -15.08 13.55 20.76
C ASN A 187 -15.73 14.87 20.39
N LYS A 188 -14.95 15.97 20.45
CA LYS A 188 -15.44 17.29 20.04
C LYS A 188 -15.84 17.30 18.57
N PHE A 189 -15.09 16.63 17.70
CA PHE A 189 -15.45 16.49 16.28
C PHE A 189 -16.81 15.77 16.12
N PHE A 190 -16.99 14.61 16.74
CA PHE A 190 -18.24 13.82 16.68
C PHE A 190 -19.47 14.60 17.19
N GLN A 191 -19.28 15.47 18.17
CA GLN A 191 -20.35 16.31 18.76
C GLN A 191 -20.63 17.58 17.95
N THR A 192 -19.77 17.94 17.00
CA THR A 192 -19.89 19.18 16.22
C THR A 192 -20.70 18.90 14.96
N LYS A 193 -21.57 19.85 14.57
CA LYS A 193 -22.31 19.75 13.29
C LYS A 193 -21.30 19.66 12.14
N PRO A 194 -21.54 18.83 11.10
CA PRO A 194 -20.63 18.67 9.97
C PRO A 194 -20.17 19.99 9.37
N TYR A 195 -18.86 20.11 9.13
CA TYR A 195 -18.25 21.35 8.63
C TYR A 195 -17.05 21.14 7.70
N THR A 196 -16.67 19.88 7.43
CA THR A 196 -15.44 19.48 6.72
C THR A 196 -15.75 18.53 5.54
N ASN A 197 -14.74 18.29 4.70
CA ASN A 197 -14.77 17.23 3.70
C ASN A 197 -14.71 15.86 4.37
N GLY A 198 -15.19 14.83 3.69
CA GLY A 198 -15.39 13.53 4.34
C GLY A 198 -14.13 12.79 4.77
N ASN A 199 -12.96 13.00 4.16
CA ASN A 199 -11.72 12.35 4.64
C ASN A 199 -11.40 12.67 6.11
N TRP A 200 -11.87 13.82 6.62
CA TRP A 200 -11.69 14.23 8.01
C TRP A 200 -12.45 13.32 8.98
N GLY A 201 -13.74 13.10 8.70
CA GLY A 201 -14.59 12.28 9.55
C GLY A 201 -14.09 10.84 9.66
N ILE A 202 -13.70 10.22 8.53
CA ILE A 202 -13.17 8.86 8.57
C ILE A 202 -11.77 8.78 9.20
N ALA A 203 -10.93 9.81 9.08
CA ALA A 203 -9.65 9.88 9.80
C ALA A 203 -9.86 9.94 11.33
N VAL A 204 -10.87 10.68 11.78
CA VAL A 204 -11.26 10.73 13.21
C VAL A 204 -11.82 9.37 13.64
N ALA A 205 -12.71 8.77 12.84
CA ALA A 205 -13.35 7.49 13.17
C ALA A 205 -12.34 6.33 13.25
N LYS A 206 -11.38 6.22 12.32
CA LYS A 206 -10.35 5.16 12.37
C LYS A 206 -9.48 5.24 13.62
N ALA A 207 -9.11 6.46 14.02
CA ALA A 207 -8.34 6.69 15.24
C ALA A 207 -9.16 6.35 16.49
N LYS A 208 -10.42 6.80 16.52
CA LYS A 208 -11.33 6.55 17.65
C LYS A 208 -11.60 5.06 17.84
N LEU A 209 -11.83 4.32 16.75
CA LEU A 209 -11.96 2.87 16.77
C LEU A 209 -10.69 2.18 17.31
N SER A 210 -9.51 2.63 16.85
CA SER A 210 -8.22 2.09 17.28
C SER A 210 -7.92 2.39 18.75
N PHE A 211 -8.28 3.58 19.23
CA PHE A 211 -8.19 3.91 20.65
C PHE A 211 -9.15 3.05 21.47
N GLY A 212 -10.34 2.73 20.96
CA GLY A 212 -11.27 1.80 21.60
C GLY A 212 -10.64 0.43 21.85
N VAL A 213 -9.95 -0.13 20.85
CA VAL A 213 -9.20 -1.38 21.01
C VAL A 213 -8.06 -1.21 22.02
N PHE A 214 -7.13 -0.27 21.80
CA PHE A 214 -5.94 -0.07 22.64
C PHE A 214 -6.28 0.19 24.12
N LEU A 215 -7.31 1.00 24.37
CA LEU A 215 -7.78 1.38 25.72
C LEU A 215 -8.73 0.35 26.34
N ASN A 216 -9.01 -0.77 25.65
CA ASN A 216 -10.02 -1.75 26.03
C ASN A 216 -11.41 -1.12 26.31
N ASP A 217 -11.78 -0.11 25.53
CA ASP A 217 -13.02 0.66 25.66
C ASP A 217 -14.02 0.29 24.55
N ARG A 218 -14.92 -0.65 24.87
CA ARG A 218 -15.90 -1.16 23.90
C ARG A 218 -16.95 -0.11 23.51
N ALA A 219 -17.29 0.83 24.39
CA ALA A 219 -18.21 1.91 24.04
C ALA A 219 -17.60 2.82 22.98
N LEU A 220 -16.31 3.16 23.15
CA LEU A 220 -15.55 3.96 22.19
C LEU A 220 -15.45 3.29 20.82
N TYR A 221 -15.17 1.99 20.80
CA TYR A 221 -15.16 1.19 19.57
C TYR A 221 -16.51 1.21 18.86
N ASN A 222 -17.59 0.90 19.59
CA ASN A 222 -18.94 0.83 19.03
C ASN A 222 -19.42 2.20 18.52
N GLU A 223 -19.06 3.30 19.17
CA GLU A 223 -19.38 4.66 18.71
C GLU A 223 -18.70 4.96 17.36
N ALA A 224 -17.47 4.51 17.15
CA ALA A 224 -16.80 4.67 15.86
C ALA A 224 -17.45 3.80 14.76
N ILE A 225 -17.85 2.56 15.08
CA ILE A 225 -18.61 1.70 14.16
C ILE A 225 -19.94 2.35 13.77
N ASP A 226 -20.69 2.92 14.73
CA ASP A 226 -21.94 3.63 14.45
C ASP A 226 -21.69 4.82 13.53
N PHE A 227 -20.65 5.62 13.77
CA PHE A 227 -20.27 6.71 12.87
C PHE A 227 -19.99 6.22 11.45
N PHE A 228 -19.28 5.10 11.28
CA PHE A 228 -18.97 4.53 9.97
C PHE A 228 -20.23 4.25 9.14
N TYR A 229 -21.27 3.67 9.76
CA TYR A 229 -22.52 3.34 9.05
C TYR A 229 -23.53 4.48 8.99
N HIS A 230 -23.63 5.27 10.07
CA HIS A 230 -24.77 6.13 10.37
C HIS A 230 -24.37 7.56 10.75
N GLY A 231 -23.08 7.88 10.75
CA GLY A 231 -22.58 9.21 11.07
C GLY A 231 -23.24 10.26 10.18
N LYS A 232 -23.88 11.25 10.80
CA LYS A 232 -24.35 12.44 10.08
C LYS A 232 -23.15 13.35 9.84
N ASP A 233 -22.26 12.92 8.95
CA ASP A 233 -21.04 13.60 8.53
C ASP A 233 -20.62 13.06 7.15
N ASN A 234 -19.89 13.87 6.37
CA ASN A 234 -19.39 13.47 5.06
C ASN A 234 -18.44 12.26 5.12
N GLY A 235 -17.83 11.97 6.28
CA GLY A 235 -16.89 10.87 6.49
C GLY A 235 -17.50 9.53 6.89
N SER A 236 -18.83 9.41 6.96
CA SER A 236 -19.47 8.09 7.07
C SER A 236 -19.49 7.39 5.70
N LEU A 237 -19.47 6.06 5.67
CA LEU A 237 -19.34 5.28 4.43
C LEU A 237 -20.39 5.64 3.37
N PRO A 238 -21.72 5.70 3.65
CA PRO A 238 -22.71 6.02 2.63
C PRO A 238 -22.64 7.48 2.15
N ASN A 239 -22.10 8.39 2.97
CA ASN A 239 -21.98 9.81 2.62
C ASN A 239 -20.62 10.15 1.98
N TYR A 240 -19.64 9.23 2.04
CA TYR A 240 -18.33 9.40 1.40
C TYR A 240 -18.22 8.66 0.07
N ILE A 241 -18.75 7.43 -0.04
CA ILE A 241 -18.62 6.62 -1.26
C ILE A 241 -20.01 6.24 -1.74
N ALA A 242 -20.38 6.65 -2.96
CA ALA A 242 -21.66 6.27 -3.57
C ALA A 242 -21.67 4.80 -3.99
N GLU A 243 -22.87 4.29 -4.28
CA GLU A 243 -23.06 2.96 -4.89
C GLU A 243 -22.29 2.78 -6.20
N SER A 244 -22.03 3.87 -6.94
CA SER A 244 -21.20 3.86 -8.14
C SER A 244 -19.70 3.72 -7.87
N GLY A 245 -19.27 3.78 -6.59
CA GLY A 245 -17.88 3.89 -6.18
C GLY A 245 -17.32 5.31 -6.19
N GLN A 246 -18.06 6.29 -6.71
CA GLN A 246 -17.60 7.68 -6.69
C GLN A 246 -17.45 8.18 -5.25
N SER A 247 -16.27 8.72 -4.93
CA SER A 247 -16.04 9.44 -3.67
C SER A 247 -16.68 10.83 -3.70
N GLN A 248 -17.16 11.30 -2.54
CA GLN A 248 -17.60 12.67 -2.30
C GLN A 248 -16.53 13.70 -2.70
N GLU A 249 -15.24 13.34 -2.59
CA GLU A 249 -14.11 14.22 -2.95
C GLU A 249 -13.63 14.03 -4.40
N ALA A 250 -14.30 13.22 -5.22
CA ALA A 250 -13.89 12.98 -6.62
C ALA A 250 -13.84 14.25 -7.48
N GLY A 251 -14.57 15.31 -7.09
CA GLY A 251 -14.53 16.62 -7.75
C GLY A 251 -13.41 17.55 -7.29
N ARG A 252 -12.63 17.17 -6.27
CA ARG A 252 -11.60 18.00 -5.64
C ARG A 252 -10.21 17.72 -6.23
N ASP A 253 -9.57 16.67 -5.75
CA ASP A 253 -8.26 16.21 -6.22
C ASP A 253 -8.05 14.74 -5.81
N GLN A 254 -7.16 14.05 -6.51
CA GLN A 254 -7.00 12.61 -6.35
C GLN A 254 -6.23 12.22 -5.09
N GLN A 255 -5.43 13.13 -4.52
CA GLN A 255 -4.67 12.84 -3.30
C GLN A 255 -5.58 12.72 -2.08
N HIS A 256 -6.61 13.54 -1.99
CA HIS A 256 -7.59 13.45 -0.90
C HIS A 256 -8.57 12.28 -1.06
N VAL A 257 -8.93 11.92 -2.30
CA VAL A 257 -9.70 10.70 -2.56
C VAL A 257 -8.93 9.47 -2.07
N MET A 258 -7.64 9.36 -2.42
CA MET A 258 -6.78 8.26 -1.95
C MET A 258 -6.65 8.25 -0.42
N LEU A 259 -6.53 9.42 0.22
CA LEU A 259 -6.53 9.51 1.69
C LEU A 259 -7.82 8.95 2.31
N GLY A 260 -8.98 9.47 1.90
CA GLY A 260 -10.25 9.08 2.51
C GLY A 260 -10.54 7.59 2.33
N VAL A 261 -10.37 7.08 1.12
CA VAL A 261 -10.57 5.65 0.81
C VAL A 261 -9.58 4.77 1.60
N ALA A 262 -8.33 5.21 1.79
CA ALA A 262 -7.36 4.52 2.65
C ALA A 262 -7.77 4.51 4.12
N CYS A 263 -8.29 5.61 4.66
CA CYS A 263 -8.79 5.66 6.04
C CYS A 263 -9.94 4.66 6.27
N PHE A 264 -10.80 4.44 5.28
CA PHE A 264 -11.83 3.39 5.34
C PHE A 264 -11.22 2.00 5.40
N ALA A 265 -10.20 1.71 4.59
CA ALA A 265 -9.51 0.42 4.64
C ALA A 265 -8.74 0.22 5.94
N ASP A 266 -8.05 1.25 6.45
CA ASP A 266 -7.36 1.19 7.75
C ASP A 266 -8.35 0.83 8.88
N MET A 267 -9.50 1.52 8.94
CA MET A 267 -10.54 1.23 9.93
C MET A 267 -11.12 -0.17 9.76
N ALA A 268 -11.34 -0.60 8.52
CA ALA A 268 -11.88 -1.92 8.22
C ALA A 268 -10.88 -3.05 8.56
N GLU A 269 -9.58 -2.85 8.38
CA GLU A 269 -8.57 -3.83 8.77
C GLU A 269 -8.44 -3.97 10.28
N VAL A 270 -8.47 -2.85 11.04
CA VAL A 270 -8.53 -2.92 12.50
C VAL A 270 -9.80 -3.68 12.95
N ALA A 271 -10.95 -3.37 12.37
CA ALA A 271 -12.19 -4.06 12.70
C ALA A 271 -12.16 -5.55 12.31
N TRP A 272 -11.54 -5.88 11.17
CA TRP A 272 -11.37 -7.26 10.70
C TRP A 272 -10.56 -8.10 11.69
N THR A 273 -9.48 -7.55 12.23
CA THR A 273 -8.69 -8.20 13.30
C THR A 273 -9.51 -8.48 14.55
N GLN A 274 -10.54 -7.68 14.83
CA GLN A 274 -11.49 -7.87 15.92
C GLN A 274 -12.67 -8.80 15.56
N GLY A 275 -12.70 -9.38 14.36
CA GLY A 275 -13.77 -10.23 13.87
C GLY A 275 -15.00 -9.47 13.35
N ASN A 276 -14.87 -8.19 12.99
CA ASN A 276 -15.95 -7.37 12.44
C ASN A 276 -15.68 -7.01 10.97
N ASP A 277 -16.55 -7.49 10.07
CA ASP A 277 -16.41 -7.31 8.62
C ASP A 277 -16.96 -5.96 8.13
N LEU A 278 -16.19 -4.88 8.33
CA LEU A 278 -16.52 -3.57 7.75
C LEU A 278 -16.23 -3.49 6.26
N TYR A 279 -15.36 -4.35 5.71
CA TYR A 279 -15.11 -4.41 4.27
C TYR A 279 -16.38 -4.81 3.50
N GLY A 280 -17.14 -5.77 4.02
CA GLY A 280 -18.42 -6.22 3.47
C GLY A 280 -19.55 -5.18 3.49
N ALA A 281 -19.35 -4.03 4.14
CA ALA A 281 -20.40 -3.03 4.34
C ALA A 281 -20.97 -2.46 3.02
N LEU A 282 -22.30 -2.30 2.97
CA LEU A 282 -23.04 -1.64 1.89
C LEU A 282 -22.68 -2.17 0.49
N ASP A 283 -22.64 -3.51 0.37
CA ASP A 283 -22.26 -4.24 -0.85
C ASP A 283 -20.84 -3.91 -1.31
N ASN A 284 -19.88 -4.22 -0.43
CA ASN A 284 -18.43 -3.98 -0.62
C ASN A 284 -18.14 -2.53 -1.04
N ARG A 285 -18.75 -1.54 -0.39
CA ARG A 285 -18.69 -0.14 -0.83
C ARG A 285 -17.27 0.41 -0.88
N ILE A 286 -16.40 0.00 0.04
CA ILE A 286 -14.99 0.38 0.05
C ILE A 286 -14.29 -0.16 -1.21
N MET A 287 -14.55 -1.41 -1.61
CA MET A 287 -14.02 -2.02 -2.85
C MET A 287 -14.40 -1.19 -4.08
N LYS A 288 -15.68 -0.79 -4.18
CA LYS A 288 -16.18 0.04 -5.29
C LYS A 288 -15.46 1.40 -5.33
N GLY A 289 -15.20 1.99 -4.16
CA GLY A 289 -14.39 3.20 -4.02
C GLY A 289 -12.98 3.06 -4.58
N TYR A 290 -12.30 1.97 -4.22
CA TYR A 290 -10.97 1.65 -4.74
C TYR A 290 -10.97 1.43 -6.26
N GLU A 291 -11.92 0.65 -6.79
CA GLU A 291 -11.98 0.37 -8.23
C GLU A 291 -12.33 1.63 -9.05
N TYR A 292 -13.27 2.45 -8.58
CA TYR A 292 -13.58 3.73 -9.22
C TYR A 292 -12.34 4.64 -9.25
N MET A 293 -11.68 4.81 -8.11
CA MET A 293 -10.48 5.64 -7.96
C MET A 293 -9.32 5.12 -8.80
N ALA A 294 -9.07 3.81 -8.81
CA ALA A 294 -8.02 3.21 -9.62
C ALA A 294 -8.30 3.42 -11.11
N LYS A 295 -9.52 3.10 -11.56
CA LYS A 295 -9.96 3.29 -12.95
C LYS A 295 -9.78 4.72 -13.43
N SER A 296 -10.27 5.70 -12.66
CA SER A 296 -10.15 7.11 -13.03
C SER A 296 -8.70 7.58 -13.06
N ASN A 297 -7.87 7.18 -12.08
CA ASN A 297 -6.46 7.58 -12.02
C ASN A 297 -5.59 6.92 -13.10
N LEU A 298 -6.01 5.75 -13.60
CA LEU A 298 -5.44 5.13 -14.80
C LEU A 298 -5.87 5.84 -16.09
N GLY A 299 -6.69 6.90 -16.03
CA GLY A 299 -7.08 7.70 -17.19
C GLY A 299 -8.31 7.19 -17.95
N TYR A 300 -9.00 6.17 -17.45
CA TYR A 300 -10.28 5.76 -18.01
C TYR A 300 -11.37 6.79 -17.70
N GLU A 301 -12.34 6.90 -18.59
CA GLU A 301 -13.56 7.63 -18.30
C GLU A 301 -14.38 6.90 -17.23
N VAL A 302 -14.92 7.69 -16.30
CA VAL A 302 -15.78 7.22 -15.21
C VAL A 302 -17.01 8.12 -15.13
N PRO A 303 -18.20 7.58 -14.84
CA PRO A 303 -19.38 8.40 -14.59
C PRO A 303 -19.14 9.33 -13.40
N PHE A 304 -19.35 10.62 -13.57
CA PHE A 304 -19.25 11.61 -12.50
C PHE A 304 -20.59 12.30 -12.31
N VAL A 305 -21.04 12.38 -11.06
CA VAL A 305 -22.24 13.12 -10.64
C VAL A 305 -21.85 14.15 -9.61
N THR A 306 -22.33 15.39 -9.78
CA THR A 306 -22.17 16.45 -8.78
C THR A 306 -22.71 15.98 -7.43
N TRP A 307 -21.84 15.93 -6.42
CA TRP A 307 -22.18 15.44 -5.10
C TRP A 307 -22.73 16.57 -4.22
N LYS A 308 -23.93 16.39 -3.66
CA LYS A 308 -24.45 17.30 -2.62
C LYS A 308 -24.10 16.76 -1.25
N ASP A 309 -23.11 17.38 -0.62
CA ASP A 309 -22.56 16.95 0.66
C ASP A 309 -23.41 17.44 1.84
N ILE A 310 -23.27 16.83 3.02
CA ILE A 310 -24.11 17.11 4.20
C ILE A 310 -23.94 18.55 4.69
N THR A 311 -22.78 19.16 4.48
CA THR A 311 -22.49 20.53 4.92
C THR A 311 -23.02 21.58 3.93
N GLY A 312 -23.27 21.19 2.67
CA GLY A 312 -23.54 22.08 1.54
C GLY A 312 -22.32 22.87 1.04
N LYS A 313 -21.19 22.87 1.77
CA LYS A 313 -20.00 23.68 1.48
C LYS A 313 -19.23 23.22 0.25
N TYR A 314 -19.19 21.92 0.01
CA TYR A 314 -18.40 21.29 -1.05
C TYR A 314 -19.25 20.83 -2.25
N SER A 315 -20.53 21.21 -2.24
CA SER A 315 -21.53 20.79 -3.21
C SER A 315 -21.44 21.48 -4.58
N HIS A 316 -20.51 22.43 -4.73
CA HIS A 316 -20.33 23.22 -5.96
C HIS A 316 -19.38 22.55 -6.98
N LEU A 317 -18.69 21.46 -6.59
CA LEU A 317 -17.75 20.75 -7.44
C LEU A 317 -18.50 19.94 -8.51
N SER A 318 -18.64 20.55 -9.70
CA SER A 318 -19.47 20.04 -10.81
C SER A 318 -18.69 19.28 -11.88
N THR A 319 -17.37 19.18 -11.73
CA THR A 319 -16.48 18.44 -12.64
C THR A 319 -15.56 17.51 -11.84
N PHE A 320 -15.08 16.45 -12.49
CA PHE A 320 -14.10 15.54 -11.91
C PHE A 320 -12.75 16.25 -11.70
N GLY A 321 -12.20 16.16 -10.49
CA GLY A 321 -10.96 16.83 -10.11
C GLY A 321 -9.74 16.08 -10.65
N LYS A 322 -9.07 16.61 -11.67
CA LYS A 322 -7.95 15.93 -12.33
C LYS A 322 -6.60 16.12 -11.62
N ASP A 323 -6.55 16.99 -10.62
CA ASP A 323 -5.33 17.30 -9.90
C ASP A 323 -4.77 16.06 -9.20
N GLY A 324 -3.55 15.71 -9.54
CA GLY A 324 -2.86 14.53 -9.00
C GLY A 324 -3.23 13.19 -9.62
N MET A 325 -3.97 13.16 -10.74
CA MET A 325 -4.19 11.93 -11.50
C MET A 325 -2.87 11.22 -11.85
N GLY A 326 -2.85 9.90 -11.67
CA GLY A 326 -1.68 9.05 -11.94
C GLY A 326 -0.57 9.13 -10.89
N ARG A 327 -0.68 10.02 -9.88
CA ARG A 327 0.25 10.07 -8.74
C ARG A 327 -0.32 9.22 -7.61
N PHE A 328 0.02 7.94 -7.59
CA PHE A 328 -0.52 6.99 -6.63
C PHE A 328 0.17 7.06 -5.25
N ARG A 329 -0.62 6.97 -4.17
CA ARG A 329 -0.14 6.74 -2.80
C ARG A 329 0.02 5.24 -2.52
N SER A 330 0.82 4.88 -1.52
CA SER A 330 0.98 3.51 -1.01
C SER A 330 -0.22 3.06 -0.16
N VAL A 331 -1.39 2.84 -0.78
CA VAL A 331 -2.66 2.57 -0.08
C VAL A 331 -3.49 1.44 -0.70
N PHE A 332 -2.98 0.76 -1.72
CA PHE A 332 -3.81 -0.14 -2.55
C PHE A 332 -3.77 -1.58 -2.08
N GLU A 333 -2.65 -2.00 -1.50
CA GLU A 333 -2.41 -3.40 -1.16
C GLU A 333 -3.33 -3.92 -0.04
N ILE A 334 -3.64 -3.07 0.96
CA ILE A 334 -4.53 -3.42 2.06
C ILE A 334 -5.91 -3.89 1.57
N ALA A 335 -6.52 -3.13 0.64
CA ALA A 335 -7.83 -3.47 0.08
C ALA A 335 -7.74 -4.64 -0.89
N TYR A 336 -6.70 -4.68 -1.75
CA TYR A 336 -6.53 -5.76 -2.71
C TYR A 336 -6.37 -7.12 -2.04
N ASN A 337 -5.58 -7.21 -0.96
CA ASN A 337 -5.45 -8.46 -0.22
C ASN A 337 -6.75 -8.90 0.41
N HIS A 338 -7.52 -7.98 1.00
CA HIS A 338 -8.81 -8.34 1.55
C HIS A 338 -9.74 -8.88 0.45
N TYR A 339 -10.06 -8.08 -0.57
CA TYR A 339 -11.11 -8.46 -1.52
C TYR A 339 -10.68 -9.55 -2.50
N VAL A 340 -9.46 -9.50 -3.02
CA VAL A 340 -9.01 -10.48 -4.03
C VAL A 340 -8.47 -11.73 -3.37
N VAL A 341 -7.56 -11.60 -2.39
CA VAL A 341 -6.88 -12.78 -1.82
C VAL A 341 -7.72 -13.46 -0.74
N ARG A 342 -8.26 -12.71 0.24
CA ARG A 342 -9.10 -13.31 1.30
C ARG A 342 -10.50 -13.68 0.80
N LYS A 343 -11.11 -12.87 -0.06
CA LYS A 343 -12.52 -13.03 -0.48
C LYS A 343 -12.71 -13.59 -1.90
N GLY A 344 -11.65 -13.72 -2.72
CA GLY A 344 -11.75 -14.29 -4.06
C GLY A 344 -12.49 -13.43 -5.09
N LEU A 345 -12.58 -12.12 -4.86
CA LEU A 345 -13.23 -11.16 -5.77
C LEU A 345 -12.24 -10.59 -6.80
N GLU A 346 -12.73 -9.78 -7.72
CA GLU A 346 -11.92 -9.14 -8.76
C GLU A 346 -11.80 -7.62 -8.56
N MET A 347 -10.56 -7.12 -8.56
CA MET A 347 -10.26 -5.69 -8.57
C MET A 347 -9.29 -5.36 -9.72
N PRO A 348 -9.73 -5.46 -11.00
CA PRO A 348 -8.85 -5.39 -12.16
C PRO A 348 -8.08 -4.07 -12.26
N TYR A 349 -8.69 -2.93 -11.96
CA TYR A 349 -7.99 -1.64 -12.06
C TYR A 349 -6.99 -1.46 -10.93
N THR A 350 -7.35 -1.86 -9.71
CA THR A 350 -6.44 -1.86 -8.57
C THR A 350 -5.25 -2.80 -8.80
N LYS A 351 -5.45 -3.95 -9.48
CA LYS A 351 -4.37 -4.85 -9.88
C LYS A 351 -3.35 -4.16 -10.79
N ILE A 352 -3.79 -3.37 -11.77
CA ILE A 352 -2.91 -2.59 -12.65
C ILE A 352 -2.15 -1.54 -11.82
N VAL A 353 -2.83 -0.82 -10.92
CA VAL A 353 -2.20 0.18 -10.05
C VAL A 353 -1.13 -0.45 -9.17
N LEU A 354 -1.41 -1.59 -8.54
CA LEU A 354 -0.41 -2.32 -7.75
C LEU A 354 0.80 -2.73 -8.58
N GLY A 355 0.57 -3.01 -9.86
CA GLY A 355 1.62 -3.16 -10.83
C GLY A 355 2.61 -1.99 -10.93
N LEU A 356 2.08 -0.77 -10.87
CA LEU A 356 2.84 0.48 -10.95
C LEU A 356 3.52 0.88 -9.63
N VAL A 357 2.89 0.57 -8.50
CA VAL A 357 3.34 1.07 -7.18
C VAL A 357 4.11 0.06 -6.36
N ARG A 358 4.07 -1.24 -6.71
CA ARG A 358 4.83 -2.28 -6.00
C ARG A 358 6.32 -2.24 -6.37
N PRO A 359 7.23 -2.45 -5.41
CA PRO A 359 6.97 -2.52 -3.96
C PRO A 359 6.55 -1.15 -3.39
N GLU A 360 5.46 -1.12 -2.61
CA GLU A 360 4.96 0.13 -2.02
C GLU A 360 5.91 0.67 -0.94
N GLY A 361 6.17 1.98 -0.96
CA GLY A 361 7.03 2.67 0.01
C GLY A 361 6.26 3.36 1.13
N ALA A 362 6.91 4.32 1.78
CA ALA A 362 6.35 5.12 2.87
C ALA A 362 5.00 5.78 2.53
N GLY A 363 4.19 6.00 3.57
CA GLY A 363 2.98 6.82 3.46
C GLY A 363 3.30 8.31 3.27
N PHE A 364 2.30 9.09 2.90
CA PHE A 364 2.45 10.54 2.82
C PHE A 364 2.32 11.15 4.22
N THR A 365 3.44 11.60 4.81
CA THR A 365 3.49 12.09 6.20
C THR A 365 2.93 11.06 7.19
N CYS A 366 1.88 11.38 7.95
CA CYS A 366 1.11 10.43 8.78
C CYS A 366 -0.32 10.21 8.26
N ASP A 367 -0.62 10.65 7.03
CA ASP A 367 -1.96 10.49 6.44
C ASP A 367 -2.35 9.00 6.31
N ASN A 368 -1.38 8.14 6.02
CA ASN A 368 -1.51 6.69 5.91
C ASN A 368 -0.20 5.99 6.31
N THR A 369 -0.27 4.72 6.71
CA THR A 369 0.89 3.94 7.19
C THR A 369 1.91 3.60 6.11
N GLY A 370 1.46 3.47 4.86
CA GLY A 370 2.30 3.06 3.73
C GLY A 370 2.72 1.58 3.81
N PHE A 371 3.74 1.22 3.03
CA PHE A 371 4.35 -0.12 3.00
C PHE A 371 3.38 -1.27 2.82
N GLY A 372 2.27 -1.05 2.11
CA GLY A 372 1.22 -2.05 2.02
C GLY A 372 1.73 -3.39 1.51
N SER A 373 2.61 -3.39 0.50
CA SER A 373 3.25 -4.62 -0.04
C SER A 373 4.02 -5.43 1.01
N LEU A 374 4.56 -4.80 2.05
CA LEU A 374 5.13 -5.50 3.21
C LEU A 374 4.04 -5.92 4.18
N LEU A 375 3.18 -4.97 4.57
CA LEU A 375 2.28 -5.11 5.70
C LEU A 375 1.09 -6.04 5.44
N TYR A 376 0.59 -6.10 4.21
CA TYR A 376 -0.69 -6.77 3.91
C TYR A 376 -0.59 -7.88 2.88
N TYR A 377 0.51 -8.02 2.13
CA TYR A 377 0.63 -8.98 1.03
C TYR A 377 0.37 -10.43 1.46
N LEU A 378 -0.64 -11.05 0.84
CA LEU A 378 -1.02 -12.46 1.05
C LEU A 378 -0.81 -13.33 -0.20
N GLY A 379 -0.35 -12.75 -1.31
CA GLY A 379 -0.11 -13.49 -2.54
C GLY A 379 1.13 -14.38 -2.48
N GLU A 380 1.32 -15.20 -3.52
CA GLU A 380 2.57 -15.94 -3.73
C GLU A 380 3.73 -15.00 -4.06
N ASP A 381 4.97 -15.43 -3.85
CA ASP A 381 6.13 -14.66 -4.30
C ASP A 381 6.00 -14.35 -5.80
N LEU A 382 6.11 -13.08 -6.21
CA LEU A 382 6.01 -12.68 -7.62
C LEU A 382 7.13 -13.26 -8.50
N ASN A 383 8.16 -13.85 -7.89
CA ASN A 383 9.19 -14.63 -8.56
C ASN A 383 8.93 -16.14 -8.56
N ALA A 384 7.90 -16.62 -7.84
CA ALA A 384 7.52 -18.03 -7.85
C ALA A 384 7.08 -18.45 -9.26
N GLY A 385 7.49 -19.65 -9.67
CA GLY A 385 7.14 -20.21 -10.98
C GLY A 385 7.88 -19.60 -12.17
N LYS A 386 8.63 -18.51 -12.00
CA LYS A 386 9.47 -17.97 -13.07
C LYS A 386 10.64 -18.90 -13.34
N GLU A 387 10.86 -19.24 -14.60
CA GLU A 387 12.03 -20.02 -14.99
C GLU A 387 13.29 -19.17 -14.76
N LYS A 388 14.24 -19.75 -14.02
CA LYS A 388 15.48 -19.05 -13.70
C LYS A 388 16.18 -18.62 -15.00
N ASP A 389 16.62 -17.37 -15.03
CA ASP A 389 17.37 -16.77 -16.14
C ASP A 389 16.57 -16.66 -17.46
N ARG A 390 15.24 -16.88 -17.43
CA ARG A 390 14.32 -16.60 -18.55
C ARG A 390 13.66 -15.24 -18.37
N ILE A 391 13.54 -14.47 -19.45
CA ILE A 391 12.78 -13.22 -19.44
C ILE A 391 11.30 -13.57 -19.56
N GLU A 392 10.49 -13.13 -18.57
CA GLU A 392 9.04 -13.36 -18.51
C GLU A 392 8.33 -12.12 -17.95
N GLU A 393 8.41 -11.02 -18.69
CA GLU A 393 7.91 -9.72 -18.25
C GLU A 393 6.54 -9.41 -18.83
N ASP A 394 5.54 -9.22 -17.95
CA ASP A 394 4.18 -8.79 -18.28
C ASP A 394 4.05 -7.27 -18.04
N LEU A 395 3.97 -6.51 -19.14
CA LEU A 395 3.89 -5.06 -19.13
C LEU A 395 2.44 -4.54 -19.01
N THR A 396 1.44 -5.43 -18.97
CA THR A 396 0.07 -5.06 -18.58
C THR A 396 -0.06 -4.88 -17.07
N GLN A 397 0.88 -5.47 -16.31
CA GLN A 397 0.94 -5.40 -14.85
C GLN A 397 2.19 -4.70 -14.33
N LEU A 398 3.21 -4.39 -15.15
CA LEU A 398 4.35 -3.52 -14.79
C LEU A 398 5.10 -3.82 -13.48
N LYS A 399 5.01 -5.06 -12.99
CA LYS A 399 5.58 -5.48 -11.72
C LYS A 399 7.08 -5.17 -11.63
N ALA A 400 7.45 -4.30 -10.68
CA ALA A 400 8.83 -3.89 -10.41
C ALA A 400 9.55 -3.17 -11.56
N TRP A 401 8.82 -2.51 -12.46
CA TRP A 401 9.39 -1.62 -13.46
C TRP A 401 9.64 -0.23 -12.88
N THR A 402 10.81 0.35 -13.17
CA THR A 402 11.15 1.72 -12.80
C THR A 402 11.00 2.65 -13.99
N PHE A 403 10.21 3.71 -13.84
CA PHE A 403 10.02 4.74 -14.86
C PHE A 403 11.05 5.85 -14.65
N SER A 404 11.88 6.11 -15.66
CA SER A 404 12.70 7.32 -15.69
C SER A 404 11.87 8.51 -16.18
N THR A 405 11.05 8.27 -17.18
CA THR A 405 10.17 9.24 -17.84
C THR A 405 9.01 8.47 -18.51
N GLY A 406 7.84 9.08 -18.64
CA GLY A 406 6.65 8.40 -19.12
C GLY A 406 5.58 8.19 -18.05
N ALA A 407 4.34 8.10 -18.51
CA ALA A 407 3.18 7.70 -17.71
C ALA A 407 2.54 6.46 -18.35
N TYR A 408 1.90 5.64 -17.53
CA TYR A 408 1.12 4.51 -18.00
C TYR A 408 -0.35 4.76 -17.69
N ARG A 409 -1.16 4.95 -18.74
CA ARG A 409 -2.58 5.29 -18.62
C ARG A 409 -3.36 4.79 -19.83
N ALA A 410 -4.68 4.70 -19.67
CA ALA A 410 -5.59 4.41 -20.75
C ALA A 410 -5.62 5.56 -21.76
N VAL A 411 -5.49 5.20 -23.03
CA VAL A 411 -5.76 6.07 -24.19
C VAL A 411 -6.77 5.33 -25.04
N ASN A 412 -7.96 5.92 -25.24
CA ASN A 412 -9.07 5.27 -25.94
C ASN A 412 -9.41 3.86 -25.41
N GLY A 413 -9.32 3.68 -24.08
CA GLY A 413 -9.59 2.41 -23.40
C GLY A 413 -8.43 1.41 -23.37
N VAL A 414 -7.32 1.68 -24.06
CA VAL A 414 -6.15 0.78 -24.10
C VAL A 414 -5.04 1.33 -23.21
N MET A 415 -4.54 0.51 -22.29
CA MET A 415 -3.40 0.90 -21.46
C MET A 415 -2.15 1.09 -22.30
N SER A 416 -1.60 2.29 -22.24
CA SER A 416 -0.52 2.75 -23.09
C SER A 416 0.53 3.51 -22.30
N PHE A 417 1.79 3.39 -22.72
CA PHE A 417 2.82 4.34 -22.33
C PHE A 417 2.64 5.63 -23.13
N VAL A 418 2.72 6.76 -22.44
CA VAL A 418 2.56 8.10 -23.02
C VAL A 418 3.48 9.09 -22.30
N SER A 419 4.09 10.02 -23.03
CA SER A 419 4.79 11.24 -22.58
C SER A 419 5.74 11.69 -23.71
N SER A 420 6.32 12.88 -23.61
CA SER A 420 7.63 13.11 -24.24
C SER A 420 8.70 12.28 -23.51
N GLY A 421 9.46 11.47 -24.25
CA GLY A 421 10.56 10.66 -23.74
C GLY A 421 10.12 9.44 -22.93
N ILE A 422 9.41 8.45 -23.48
CA ILE A 422 9.02 7.25 -22.71
C ILE A 422 10.25 6.37 -22.43
N LYS A 423 10.59 6.18 -21.15
CA LYS A 423 11.68 5.32 -20.71
C LYS A 423 11.41 4.61 -19.39
N LEU A 424 11.48 3.28 -19.43
CA LEU A 424 11.35 2.40 -18.27
C LEU A 424 12.41 1.30 -18.28
N GLN A 425 12.74 0.79 -17.10
CA GLN A 425 13.77 -0.23 -16.95
C GLN A 425 13.49 -1.20 -15.81
N LYS A 426 14.06 -2.40 -15.90
CA LYS A 426 14.00 -3.42 -14.87
C LYS A 426 15.29 -4.24 -14.85
N ARG A 427 15.77 -4.60 -13.66
CA ARG A 427 16.87 -5.56 -13.49
C ARG A 427 16.33 -6.98 -13.49
N ILE A 428 16.93 -7.85 -14.30
CA ILE A 428 16.57 -9.26 -14.43
C ILE A 428 17.85 -10.11 -14.55
N SER A 429 17.74 -11.41 -14.27
CA SER A 429 18.76 -12.37 -14.66
C SER A 429 18.38 -12.98 -16.01
N TYR A 430 19.35 -13.17 -16.90
CA TYR A 430 19.09 -13.64 -18.26
C TYR A 430 20.19 -14.61 -18.74
N ASP A 431 19.80 -15.76 -19.27
CA ASP A 431 20.65 -16.74 -19.92
C ASP A 431 20.47 -16.72 -21.45
N PRO A 432 21.31 -15.96 -22.17
CA PRO A 432 21.27 -15.87 -23.62
C PRO A 432 21.71 -17.15 -24.34
N SER A 433 22.38 -18.08 -23.64
CA SER A 433 22.81 -19.35 -24.26
C SER A 433 21.66 -20.34 -24.40
N THR A 434 20.76 -20.36 -23.40
CA THR A 434 19.55 -21.17 -23.42
C THR A 434 18.42 -20.48 -24.20
N TYR A 435 18.23 -19.18 -23.98
CA TYR A 435 17.12 -18.40 -24.57
C TYR A 435 17.62 -17.26 -25.47
N PRO A 436 18.27 -17.54 -26.63
CA PRO A 436 18.94 -16.52 -27.44
C PRO A 436 18.00 -15.50 -28.10
N ASN A 437 16.69 -15.79 -28.16
CA ASN A 437 15.72 -14.95 -28.85
C ASN A 437 14.89 -14.16 -27.85
N ILE A 438 15.02 -12.83 -27.86
CA ILE A 438 14.17 -11.93 -27.10
C ILE A 438 13.01 -11.51 -27.98
N VAL A 439 11.80 -11.72 -27.51
CA VAL A 439 10.57 -11.44 -28.23
C VAL A 439 9.76 -10.40 -27.48
N VAL A 440 9.29 -9.39 -28.19
CA VAL A 440 8.45 -8.33 -27.65
C VAL A 440 7.11 -8.33 -28.38
N LYS A 441 6.02 -8.42 -27.63
CA LYS A 441 4.66 -8.19 -28.14
C LYS A 441 4.32 -6.73 -27.98
N ALA A 442 4.37 -6.00 -29.08
CA ALA A 442 4.17 -4.56 -29.13
C ALA A 442 3.13 -4.20 -30.19
N PRO A 443 1.83 -4.31 -29.86
CA PRO A 443 0.74 -4.09 -30.82
C PRO A 443 0.63 -2.65 -31.33
N ALA A 444 1.28 -1.69 -30.67
CA ALA A 444 1.33 -0.32 -31.16
C ALA A 444 2.67 0.35 -30.82
N ILE A 445 3.51 0.57 -31.84
CA ILE A 445 4.69 1.43 -31.76
C ILE A 445 4.54 2.53 -32.82
N PRO A 446 4.48 3.82 -32.43
CA PRO A 446 4.36 4.91 -33.39
C PRO A 446 5.66 5.07 -34.19
N THR A 447 5.55 5.56 -35.42
CA THR A 447 6.71 5.77 -36.31
C THR A 447 7.72 6.79 -35.78
N THR A 448 7.29 7.67 -34.87
CA THR A 448 8.14 8.64 -34.17
C THR A 448 8.98 8.03 -33.05
N ALA A 449 8.67 6.81 -32.61
CA ALA A 449 9.44 6.15 -31.55
C ALA A 449 10.88 5.86 -32.01
N ASN A 450 11.83 5.94 -31.06
CA ASN A 450 13.20 5.54 -31.27
C ASN A 450 13.28 4.11 -31.82
N LYS A 451 13.99 3.88 -32.93
CA LYS A 451 14.16 2.54 -33.53
C LYS A 451 14.85 1.53 -32.63
N LYS A 452 15.72 2.01 -31.74
CA LYS A 452 16.46 1.21 -30.75
C LYS A 452 15.77 1.24 -29.39
N TRP A 453 14.46 1.02 -29.39
CA TRP A 453 13.65 1.15 -28.17
C TRP A 453 13.86 0.02 -27.18
N LEU A 454 14.48 -1.09 -27.55
CA LEU A 454 14.89 -2.15 -26.64
C LEU A 454 16.40 -2.11 -26.43
N THR A 455 16.84 -2.06 -25.18
CA THR A 455 18.27 -2.11 -24.83
C THR A 455 18.50 -3.05 -23.66
N LEU A 456 19.55 -3.85 -23.76
CA LEU A 456 20.10 -4.60 -22.63
C LEU A 456 21.39 -3.93 -22.16
N SER A 457 21.59 -3.84 -20.85
CA SER A 457 22.82 -3.26 -20.29
C SER A 457 23.34 -4.05 -19.10
N TYR A 458 24.65 -4.29 -19.09
CA TYR A 458 25.41 -4.77 -17.95
C TYR A 458 26.86 -4.29 -18.05
N SER A 459 27.63 -4.41 -16.98
CA SER A 459 29.01 -3.93 -16.96
C SER A 459 30.01 -5.00 -17.40
N ILE A 460 30.96 -4.64 -18.26
CA ILE A 460 32.17 -5.40 -18.55
C ILE A 460 33.35 -4.66 -17.94
N GLN A 461 34.13 -5.33 -17.08
CA GLN A 461 35.28 -4.70 -16.39
C GLN A 461 34.93 -3.36 -15.70
N ALA A 462 33.75 -3.32 -15.05
CA ALA A 462 33.17 -2.15 -14.40
C ALA A 462 32.74 -0.98 -15.32
N ALA A 463 32.90 -1.08 -16.64
CA ALA A 463 32.35 -0.13 -17.60
C ALA A 463 30.94 -0.60 -18.04
N PRO A 464 29.91 0.28 -18.03
CA PRO A 464 28.60 -0.09 -18.54
C PRO A 464 28.63 -0.25 -20.06
N GLU A 465 28.10 -1.38 -20.54
CA GLU A 465 27.93 -1.69 -21.96
C GLU A 465 26.43 -1.73 -22.29
N PHE A 466 26.10 -1.39 -23.54
CA PHE A 466 24.72 -1.29 -24.02
C PHE A 466 24.56 -2.00 -25.36
N TRP A 467 23.65 -2.98 -25.40
CA TRP A 467 23.22 -3.66 -26.63
C TRP A 467 21.89 -3.06 -27.07
N GLU A 468 21.98 -2.13 -28.01
CA GLU A 468 20.82 -1.44 -28.59
C GLU A 468 20.21 -2.27 -29.71
N LEU A 469 19.03 -2.83 -29.44
CA LEU A 469 18.34 -3.74 -30.35
C LEU A 469 17.48 -2.91 -31.31
N ASP A 470 18.03 -2.70 -32.50
CA ASP A 470 17.38 -1.96 -33.59
C ASP A 470 16.17 -2.74 -34.13
N SER A 471 14.98 -2.19 -33.96
CA SER A 471 13.72 -2.82 -34.38
C SER A 471 13.58 -2.99 -35.90
N ASP A 472 14.34 -2.24 -36.72
CA ASP A 472 14.38 -2.48 -38.17
C ASP A 472 15.17 -3.76 -38.53
N LYS A 473 15.96 -4.29 -37.60
CA LYS A 473 16.67 -5.58 -37.73
C LYS A 473 15.93 -6.75 -37.07
N ALA A 474 14.83 -6.48 -36.38
CA ALA A 474 14.03 -7.54 -35.76
C ALA A 474 13.36 -8.41 -36.84
N THR A 475 13.32 -9.73 -36.62
CA THR A 475 12.43 -10.57 -37.41
C THR A 475 11.01 -10.36 -36.90
N LYS A 476 10.09 -9.98 -37.79
CA LYS A 476 8.67 -9.87 -37.44
C LYS A 476 7.98 -11.22 -37.55
N ILE A 477 7.17 -11.52 -36.55
CA ILE A 477 6.17 -12.59 -36.57
C ILE A 477 4.83 -11.84 -36.44
N GLY A 478 3.96 -11.99 -37.43
CA GLY A 478 2.70 -11.26 -37.48
C GLY A 478 2.87 -9.75 -37.58
N GLU A 479 1.89 -9.01 -37.05
CA GLU A 479 1.90 -7.56 -37.08
C GLU A 479 2.64 -6.93 -35.90
N ASP A 480 2.80 -7.65 -34.78
CA ASP A 480 3.16 -7.07 -33.50
C ASP A 480 4.21 -7.82 -32.66
N LEU A 481 4.74 -8.96 -33.14
CA LEU A 481 5.86 -9.64 -32.49
C LEU A 481 7.19 -9.24 -33.13
N TYR A 482 8.08 -8.70 -32.31
CA TYR A 482 9.45 -8.36 -32.69
C TYR A 482 10.41 -9.38 -32.08
N VAL A 483 11.10 -10.16 -32.92
CA VAL A 483 12.09 -11.16 -32.49
C VAL A 483 13.50 -10.63 -32.72
N PHE A 484 14.26 -10.56 -31.64
CA PHE A 484 15.67 -10.17 -31.64
C PHE A 484 16.53 -11.34 -31.20
N LYS A 485 17.39 -11.83 -32.10
CA LYS A 485 18.40 -12.83 -31.76
C LYS A 485 19.62 -12.13 -31.18
N ILE A 486 19.90 -12.32 -29.90
CA ILE A 486 20.88 -11.49 -29.17
C ILE A 486 22.30 -11.60 -29.72
N THR A 487 22.63 -12.73 -30.36
CA THR A 487 23.94 -12.96 -31.00
C THR A 487 24.21 -12.04 -32.20
N ASP A 488 23.17 -11.42 -32.76
CA ASP A 488 23.28 -10.56 -33.94
C ASP A 488 23.65 -9.12 -33.57
N PHE A 489 23.75 -8.83 -32.27
CA PHE A 489 24.01 -7.50 -31.72
C PHE A 489 25.33 -7.48 -30.95
N GLN A 490 26.08 -6.39 -31.15
CA GLN A 490 27.25 -6.05 -30.34
C GLN A 490 26.94 -4.85 -29.46
N SER A 491 27.72 -4.69 -28.39
CA SER A 491 27.59 -3.51 -27.55
C SER A 491 28.02 -2.24 -28.28
N ASN A 492 27.76 -1.08 -27.68
CA ASN A 492 28.27 0.21 -28.13
C ASN A 492 29.81 0.27 -28.27
N ASN A 493 30.55 -0.60 -27.57
CA ASN A 493 32.01 -0.73 -27.71
C ASN A 493 32.44 -1.99 -28.49
N GLY A 494 31.51 -2.66 -29.19
CA GLY A 494 31.80 -3.82 -30.04
C GLY A 494 31.93 -5.15 -29.30
N ALA A 495 31.56 -5.23 -28.02
CA ALA A 495 31.63 -6.47 -27.26
C ALA A 495 30.49 -7.43 -27.64
N PRO A 496 30.75 -8.74 -27.78
CA PRO A 496 29.68 -9.72 -27.91
C PRO A 496 28.88 -9.81 -26.61
N PHE A 497 27.60 -10.17 -26.71
CA PHE A 497 26.79 -10.45 -25.54
C PHE A 497 27.34 -11.68 -24.79
N SER A 498 27.11 -11.73 -23.47
CA SER A 498 27.52 -12.86 -22.63
C SER A 498 26.97 -14.19 -23.17
N ILE A 499 27.68 -15.28 -22.92
CA ILE A 499 27.21 -16.66 -23.18
C ILE A 499 26.87 -17.39 -21.88
N ARG A 500 26.80 -16.65 -20.76
CA ARG A 500 26.50 -17.18 -19.42
C ARG A 500 25.34 -16.39 -18.82
N PRO A 501 24.57 -17.00 -17.90
CA PRO A 501 23.60 -16.27 -17.09
C PRO A 501 24.21 -15.00 -16.49
N THR A 502 23.58 -13.86 -16.74
CA THR A 502 24.09 -12.55 -16.36
C THR A 502 22.95 -11.67 -15.86
N ASN A 503 23.20 -10.88 -14.81
CA ASN A 503 22.28 -9.85 -14.37
C ASN A 503 22.32 -8.67 -15.34
N VAL A 504 21.20 -8.38 -15.97
CA VAL A 504 21.06 -7.34 -17.00
C VAL A 504 20.00 -6.33 -16.59
N THR A 505 20.18 -5.09 -17.03
CA THR A 505 19.13 -4.09 -17.02
C THR A 505 18.44 -4.13 -18.37
N LEU A 506 17.18 -4.57 -18.38
CA LEU A 506 16.27 -4.46 -19.51
C LEU A 506 15.71 -3.04 -19.55
N ILE A 507 15.91 -2.34 -20.66
CA ILE A 507 15.52 -0.95 -20.84
C ILE A 507 14.60 -0.88 -22.05
N LEU A 508 13.45 -0.24 -21.87
CA LEU A 508 12.57 0.19 -22.94
C LEU A 508 12.63 1.70 -23.04
N ASN A 509 13.12 2.23 -24.16
CA ASN A 509 13.33 3.65 -24.41
C ASN A 509 12.77 4.05 -25.77
N PHE A 510 11.47 4.35 -25.81
CA PHE A 510 10.79 4.75 -27.04
C PHE A 510 11.06 6.20 -27.44
N GLY A 511 11.77 6.97 -26.61
CA GLY A 511 12.07 8.37 -26.90
C GLY A 511 10.82 9.24 -26.90
N ASP A 512 10.88 10.39 -27.58
CA ASP A 512 9.73 11.28 -27.73
C ASP A 512 8.79 10.78 -28.82
N THR A 513 7.61 10.30 -28.42
CA THR A 513 6.59 9.82 -29.35
C THR A 513 5.64 10.93 -29.80
N CYS A 514 5.92 12.18 -29.42
CA CYS A 514 5.09 13.36 -29.67
C CYS A 514 3.64 13.16 -29.18
N GLY A 515 3.48 12.47 -28.05
CA GLY A 515 2.17 12.16 -27.46
C GLY A 515 1.45 10.94 -28.04
N SER A 516 2.02 10.28 -29.06
CA SER A 516 1.46 9.03 -29.58
C SER A 516 1.63 7.89 -28.57
N PRO A 517 0.59 7.08 -28.30
CA PRO A 517 0.68 5.98 -27.35
C PRO A 517 1.59 4.86 -27.85
N VAL A 518 2.31 4.24 -26.92
CA VAL A 518 3.04 2.99 -27.14
C VAL A 518 2.35 1.89 -26.34
N VAL A 519 2.10 0.76 -26.96
CA VAL A 519 1.55 -0.43 -26.30
C VAL A 519 2.55 -1.56 -26.42
N VAL A 520 2.98 -2.07 -25.26
CA VAL A 520 3.76 -3.30 -25.11
C VAL A 520 3.03 -4.16 -24.10
N GLU A 521 2.73 -5.39 -24.48
CA GLU A 521 2.04 -6.34 -23.62
C GLU A 521 3.03 -7.15 -22.78
N TRP A 522 4.10 -7.64 -23.41
CA TRP A 522 5.11 -8.43 -22.71
C TRP A 522 6.47 -8.44 -23.44
N VAL A 523 7.52 -8.76 -22.68
CA VAL A 523 8.86 -9.07 -23.17
C VAL A 523 9.23 -10.47 -22.65
N ARG A 524 9.60 -11.39 -23.55
CA ARG A 524 9.94 -12.77 -23.20
C ARG A 524 11.19 -13.25 -23.91
N SER A 525 11.85 -14.28 -23.37
CA SER A 525 12.96 -14.97 -24.06
C SER A 525 12.59 -16.41 -24.41
N TYR A 526 13.07 -16.87 -25.56
CA TYR A 526 12.74 -18.15 -26.16
C TYR A 526 13.98 -18.86 -26.71
N THR A 527 13.92 -20.19 -26.69
CA THR A 527 14.82 -21.08 -27.44
C THR A 527 14.57 -20.97 -28.94
N ASP A 528 15.51 -21.42 -29.77
CA ASP A 528 15.32 -21.47 -31.23
C ASP A 528 14.12 -22.38 -31.63
N ALA A 529 13.89 -23.47 -30.90
CA ALA A 529 12.77 -24.39 -31.16
C ALA A 529 11.40 -23.76 -30.86
N GLU A 530 11.30 -22.97 -29.80
CA GLU A 530 10.06 -22.25 -29.46
C GLU A 530 9.73 -21.16 -30.48
N ILE A 531 10.73 -20.48 -31.05
CA ILE A 531 10.50 -19.51 -32.14
C ILE A 531 9.88 -20.17 -33.36
N LEU A 532 10.32 -21.38 -33.73
CA LEU A 532 9.71 -22.14 -34.82
C LEU A 532 8.24 -22.46 -34.54
N SER A 533 7.92 -22.79 -33.29
CA SER A 533 6.55 -23.08 -32.85
C SER A 533 5.67 -21.82 -32.86
N LEU A 534 6.22 -20.67 -32.45
CA LEU A 534 5.53 -19.38 -32.51
C LEU A 534 5.13 -19.01 -33.94
N ARG A 535 6.01 -19.24 -34.92
CA ARG A 535 5.72 -18.98 -36.34
C ARG A 535 4.67 -19.91 -36.94
N ALA A 536 4.49 -21.10 -36.36
CA ALA A 536 3.53 -22.08 -36.87
C ALA A 536 2.10 -21.86 -36.36
N ASN A 537 1.93 -21.00 -35.34
CA ASN A 537 0.65 -20.74 -34.68
C ASN A 537 0.02 -19.39 -35.09
N GLU A 538 0.67 -18.63 -35.97
CA GLU A 538 0.09 -17.50 -36.71
C GLU A 538 -0.29 -17.92 -38.13
#